data_AF-A0A8J5JIR7-F1
#
_entry.id   AF-A0A8J5JIR7-F1
#
_cell.length_a   1.000
_cell.length_b   1.000
_cell.length_c   1.000
_cell.angle_alpha   90.00
_cell.angle_beta   90.00
_cell.angle_gamma   90.00
#
_symmetry.space_group_name_H-M   'P 1'
#
loop_
_entity.id
_entity.type
_entity.pdbx_description
1 polymer ?
#
loop_
_entity_poly.entity_id
_entity_poly.type
_entity_poly.pdbx_seq_one_letter_code
_entity_poly.pdbx_strand_id
1 'polypeptide(L)'
;MHKLGDEWWDLQDPCVHHRCTRAGITTAVKDCPRPPPPPHPNCRLVKDDDECCQKWSCLGCVDQYGVHHNEGDTWPDTADPCTYWLCIRNGIKKQPREDCPPLGPRPHTGCSVVIDDCCRKWNC
;
A
#
# COMPACT_ATOMS: atom_id res chain seq x y z
N MET A 1 -25.95 26.47 -21.58
CA MET A 1 -25.50 26.35 -22.99
C MET A 1 -24.00 26.11 -22.97
N HIS A 2 -23.56 24.97 -23.49
CA HIS A 2 -22.13 24.67 -23.64
C HIS A 2 -21.56 25.45 -24.83
N LYS A 3 -20.35 25.97 -24.68
CA LYS A 3 -19.63 26.69 -25.75
C LYS A 3 -19.00 25.69 -26.71
N LEU A 4 -18.78 26.15 -27.93
CA LEU A 4 -18.06 25.36 -28.93
C LEU A 4 -16.67 25.00 -28.39
N GLY A 5 -16.37 23.70 -28.30
CA GLY A 5 -15.13 23.17 -27.73
C GLY A 5 -15.23 22.74 -26.26
N ASP A 6 -16.34 22.98 -25.58
CA ASP A 6 -16.54 22.46 -24.22
C ASP A 6 -16.58 20.93 -24.22
N GLU A 7 -15.93 20.34 -23.23
CA GLU A 7 -15.86 18.91 -22.96
C GLU A 7 -16.30 18.63 -21.52
N TRP A 8 -17.14 17.63 -21.31
CA TRP A 8 -17.61 17.25 -19.97
C TRP A 8 -17.94 15.76 -19.88
N TRP A 9 -17.78 15.21 -18.69
CA TRP A 9 -18.23 13.85 -18.36
C TRP A 9 -19.69 13.88 -17.92
N ASP A 10 -20.43 12.83 -18.25
CA ASP A 10 -21.79 12.66 -17.76
C ASP A 10 -21.77 12.38 -16.25
N LEU A 11 -22.69 13.03 -15.52
CA LEU A 11 -22.75 12.93 -14.05
C LEU A 11 -23.44 11.65 -13.57
N GLN A 12 -24.19 10.96 -14.43
CA GLN A 12 -24.82 9.67 -14.14
C GLN A 12 -23.98 8.51 -14.67
N ASP A 13 -23.24 8.70 -15.77
CA ASP A 13 -22.34 7.70 -16.32
C ASP A 13 -20.92 8.26 -16.55
N PRO A 14 -19.96 7.97 -15.64
CA PRO A 14 -18.59 8.45 -15.78
C PRO A 14 -17.86 7.88 -17.01
N CYS A 15 -18.45 6.92 -17.73
CA CYS A 15 -17.93 6.43 -19.01
C CYS A 15 -18.32 7.29 -20.21
N VAL A 16 -19.28 8.19 -20.06
CA VAL A 16 -19.78 8.99 -21.17
C VAL A 16 -19.10 10.34 -21.17
N HIS A 17 -18.42 10.66 -22.28
CA HIS A 17 -17.78 11.93 -22.51
C HIS A 17 -18.47 12.68 -23.64
N HIS A 18 -18.92 13.90 -23.35
CA HIS A 18 -19.57 14.77 -24.30
C HIS A 18 -18.61 15.87 -24.75
N ARG A 19 -18.70 16.21 -26.03
CA ARG A 19 -17.99 17.35 -26.61
C ARG A 19 -18.91 18.18 -27.47
N CYS A 20 -18.94 19.49 -27.23
CA CYS A 20 -19.70 20.41 -28.06
C CYS A 20 -18.91 20.77 -29.33
N THR A 21 -19.42 20.34 -30.48
CA THR A 21 -18.83 20.61 -31.81
C THR A 21 -19.74 21.53 -32.64
N ARG A 22 -19.28 21.98 -33.80
CA ARG A 22 -20.09 22.83 -34.71
C ARG A 22 -21.35 22.11 -35.22
N ALA A 23 -21.33 20.78 -35.24
CA ALA A 23 -22.45 19.94 -35.66
C ALA A 23 -23.41 19.58 -34.51
N GLY A 24 -23.14 20.03 -33.29
CA GLY A 24 -23.86 19.66 -32.07
C GLY A 24 -23.00 18.91 -31.06
N ILE A 25 -23.66 18.25 -30.10
CA ILE A 25 -22.98 17.50 -29.04
C ILE A 25 -22.62 16.11 -29.60
N THR A 26 -21.32 15.81 -29.63
CA THR A 26 -20.82 14.47 -29.91
C THR A 26 -20.60 13.73 -28.60
N THR A 27 -21.11 12.51 -28.50
CA THR A 27 -20.96 11.66 -27.33
C THR A 27 -20.00 10.51 -27.66
N ALA A 28 -18.98 10.32 -26.83
CA ALA A 28 -18.09 9.19 -26.89
C ALA A 28 -18.25 8.37 -25.61
N VAL A 29 -18.39 7.05 -25.75
CA VAL A 29 -18.40 6.13 -24.61
C VAL A 29 -17.00 5.56 -24.47
N LYS A 30 -16.42 5.71 -23.28
CA LYS A 30 -15.13 5.12 -22.95
C LYS A 30 -15.31 3.62 -22.77
N ASP A 31 -14.63 2.84 -23.62
CA ASP A 31 -14.57 1.39 -23.49
C ASP A 31 -13.50 1.02 -22.45
N CYS A 32 -13.86 0.15 -21.50
CA CYS A 32 -12.93 -0.33 -20.50
C CYS A 32 -12.30 -1.63 -20.98
N PRO A 33 -10.97 -1.66 -21.22
CA PRO A 33 -10.31 -2.89 -21.60
C PRO A 33 -10.47 -3.92 -20.48
N ARG A 34 -10.54 -5.20 -20.86
CA ARG A 34 -10.56 -6.30 -19.88
C ARG A 34 -9.36 -6.15 -18.94
N PRO A 35 -9.58 -6.04 -17.62
CA PRO A 35 -8.49 -5.86 -16.69
C PRO A 35 -7.51 -7.03 -16.77
N PRO A 36 -6.19 -6.77 -16.64
CA PRO A 36 -5.19 -7.82 -16.60
C PRO A 36 -5.41 -8.70 -15.35
N PRO A 37 -4.79 -9.90 -15.29
CA PRO A 37 -4.80 -10.72 -14.09
C PRO A 37 -4.45 -9.89 -12.83
N PRO A 38 -5.03 -10.23 -11.67
CA PRO A 38 -4.76 -9.51 -10.43
C PRO A 38 -3.26 -9.51 -10.15
N PRO A 39 -2.67 -8.35 -9.79
CA PRO A 39 -1.24 -8.26 -9.51
C PRO A 39 -0.86 -9.05 -8.26
N HIS A 40 -1.78 -9.17 -7.29
CA HIS A 40 -1.61 -9.99 -6.08
C HIS A 40 -2.89 -10.75 -5.70
N PRO A 41 -2.78 -11.85 -4.93
CA PRO A 41 -3.93 -12.70 -4.54
C PRO A 41 -5.04 -11.96 -3.81
N ASN A 42 -4.70 -10.89 -3.08
CA ASN A 42 -5.63 -10.09 -2.28
C ASN A 42 -6.11 -8.82 -2.99
N CYS A 43 -5.86 -8.71 -4.29
CA CYS A 43 -6.40 -7.63 -5.11
C CYS A 43 -7.79 -7.99 -5.61
N ARG A 44 -8.73 -7.08 -5.43
CA ARG A 44 -10.08 -7.16 -5.97
C ARG A 44 -10.33 -6.02 -6.96
N LEU A 45 -11.11 -6.29 -7.99
CA LEU A 45 -11.60 -5.23 -8.87
C LEU A 45 -12.63 -4.39 -8.12
N VAL A 46 -12.38 -3.08 -8.07
CA VAL A 46 -13.32 -2.09 -7.54
C VAL A 46 -13.71 -1.13 -8.65
N LYS A 47 -14.98 -0.71 -8.65
CA LYS A 47 -15.47 0.39 -9.48
C LYS A 47 -15.78 1.54 -8.53
N ASP A 48 -15.04 2.63 -8.63
CA ASP A 48 -15.36 3.87 -7.94
C ASP A 48 -16.47 4.60 -8.71
N ASP A 49 -17.37 5.29 -7.99
CA ASP A 49 -18.50 6.00 -8.61
C ASP A 49 -18.04 7.13 -9.56
N ASP A 50 -16.87 7.72 -9.30
CA ASP A 50 -16.27 8.79 -10.12
C ASP A 50 -15.41 8.27 -11.28
N GLU A 51 -15.21 6.96 -11.40
CA GLU A 51 -14.37 6.37 -12.44
C GLU A 51 -15.15 5.44 -13.36
N CYS A 52 -14.98 5.65 -14.68
CA CYS A 52 -15.57 4.77 -15.67
C CYS A 52 -15.14 3.30 -15.51
N CYS A 53 -13.84 3.08 -15.31
CA CYS A 53 -13.25 1.74 -15.39
C CYS A 53 -12.82 1.24 -14.03
N GLN A 54 -13.01 -0.07 -13.84
CA GLN A 54 -12.58 -0.75 -12.63
C GLN A 54 -11.06 -0.74 -12.50
N LYS A 55 -10.59 -0.65 -11.26
CA LYS A 55 -9.17 -0.74 -10.90
C LYS A 55 -8.95 -1.85 -9.89
N TRP A 56 -7.71 -2.34 -9.83
CA TRP A 56 -7.30 -3.28 -8.80
C TRP A 56 -7.10 -2.51 -7.48
N SER A 57 -7.90 -2.84 -6.47
CA SER A 57 -7.69 -2.43 -5.09
C SER A 57 -7.12 -3.62 -4.33
N CYS A 58 -5.89 -3.46 -3.88
CA CYS A 58 -5.17 -4.49 -3.12
C CYS A 58 -5.18 -4.12 -1.64
N LEU A 59 -5.59 -5.05 -0.79
CA LEU A 59 -5.42 -4.93 0.65
C LEU A 59 -3.99 -5.32 0.99
N GLY A 60 -3.23 -4.40 1.56
CA GLY A 60 -1.83 -4.63 1.90
C GLY A 60 -0.99 -3.36 1.90
N CYS A 61 0.32 -3.54 1.94
CA CYS A 61 1.31 -2.49 2.00
C CYS A 61 2.36 -2.72 0.92
N VAL A 62 2.88 -1.64 0.35
CA VAL A 62 4.00 -1.71 -0.59
C VAL A 62 5.25 -1.22 0.12
N ASP A 63 6.28 -2.06 0.18
CA ASP A 63 7.54 -1.67 0.79
C ASP A 63 8.35 -0.70 -0.08
N GLN A 64 9.48 -0.24 0.46
CA GLN A 64 10.38 0.69 -0.23
C GLN A 64 11.01 0.15 -1.53
N TYR A 65 10.90 -1.16 -1.78
CA TYR A 65 11.39 -1.84 -2.97
C TYR A 65 10.28 -2.13 -3.98
N GLY A 66 9.05 -1.70 -3.69
CA GLY A 66 7.89 -1.93 -4.54
C GLY A 66 7.27 -3.33 -4.38
N VAL A 67 7.67 -4.09 -3.36
CA VAL A 67 7.09 -5.41 -3.08
C VAL A 67 5.81 -5.24 -2.27
N HIS A 68 4.76 -5.91 -2.72
CA HIS A 68 3.49 -5.93 -2.01
C HIS A 68 3.47 -7.00 -0.92
N HIS A 69 3.08 -6.58 0.28
CA HIS A 69 2.92 -7.40 1.48
C HIS A 69 1.44 -7.36 1.90
N ASN A 70 0.91 -8.48 2.34
CA ASN A 70 -0.48 -8.57 2.81
C ASN A 70 -0.59 -8.00 4.23
N GLU A 71 -1.80 -7.59 4.63
CA GLU A 71 -2.06 -7.22 6.03
C GLU A 71 -1.69 -8.40 6.95
N GLY A 72 -0.76 -8.15 7.89
CA GLY A 72 -0.19 -9.15 8.79
C GLY A 72 1.19 -9.69 8.40
N ASP A 73 1.64 -9.48 7.16
CA ASP A 73 2.96 -9.94 6.73
C ASP A 73 4.07 -9.14 7.43
N THR A 74 5.15 -9.85 7.79
CA THR A 74 6.35 -9.26 8.40
C THR A 74 7.60 -9.55 7.58
N TRP A 75 8.48 -8.56 7.43
CA TRP A 75 9.76 -8.73 6.73
C TRP A 75 10.91 -8.00 7.45
N PRO A 76 12.16 -8.48 7.36
CA PRO A 76 13.28 -7.89 8.07
C PRO A 76 13.59 -6.48 7.59
N ASP A 77 14.02 -5.60 8.50
CA ASP A 77 14.60 -4.32 8.13
C ASP A 77 16.07 -4.48 7.74
N THR A 78 16.42 -4.00 6.55
CA THR A 78 17.79 -4.06 6.01
C THR A 78 18.71 -3.03 6.66
N ALA A 79 18.15 -1.95 7.22
CA ALA A 79 18.91 -0.92 7.92
C ALA A 79 19.20 -1.29 9.39
N ASP A 80 18.30 -2.05 10.02
CA ASP A 80 18.41 -2.45 11.41
C ASP A 80 17.99 -3.92 11.60
N PRO A 81 18.96 -4.85 11.81
CA PRO A 81 18.69 -6.28 11.94
C PRO A 81 17.88 -6.63 13.19
N CYS A 82 17.65 -5.66 14.09
CA CYS A 82 16.81 -5.83 15.27
C CYS A 82 15.33 -5.63 15.04
N THR A 83 14.96 -5.20 13.84
CA THR A 83 13.61 -4.75 13.59
C THR A 83 13.05 -5.42 12.36
N TYR A 84 11.74 -5.59 12.36
CA TYR A 84 11.00 -6.02 11.21
C TYR A 84 9.92 -4.99 10.91
N TRP A 85 9.55 -4.93 9.64
CA TRP A 85 8.40 -4.20 9.17
C TRP A 85 7.19 -5.13 9.23
N LEU A 86 6.08 -4.65 9.76
CA LEU A 86 4.78 -5.30 9.77
C LEU A 86 3.84 -4.50 8.87
N CYS A 87 3.21 -5.16 7.90
CA CYS A 87 2.12 -4.56 7.18
C CYS A 87 0.84 -4.59 8.04
N ILE A 88 0.27 -3.42 8.30
CA ILE A 88 -1.03 -3.25 8.95
C ILE A 88 -2.01 -2.57 7.98
N ARG A 89 -3.30 -2.59 8.30
CA ARG A 89 -4.36 -2.03 7.43
C ARG A 89 -4.11 -0.61 6.94
N ASN A 90 -3.42 0.21 7.74
CA ASN A 90 -3.14 1.62 7.43
C ASN A 90 -1.66 1.88 7.07
N GLY A 91 -0.95 0.86 6.57
CA GLY A 91 0.41 1.00 6.07
C GLY A 91 1.43 0.16 6.83
N ILE A 92 2.69 0.58 6.80
CA ILE A 92 3.81 -0.21 7.32
C ILE A 92 4.21 0.30 8.70
N LYS A 93 4.31 -0.61 9.68
CA LYS A 93 4.78 -0.30 11.03
C LYS A 93 6.11 -1.01 11.28
N LYS A 94 7.08 -0.30 11.87
CA LYS A 94 8.32 -0.90 12.36
C LYS A 94 8.09 -1.52 13.74
N GLN A 95 8.52 -2.75 13.95
CA GLN A 95 8.46 -3.44 15.24
C GLN A 95 9.83 -4.00 15.64
N PRO A 96 10.19 -3.95 16.93
CA PRO A 96 11.36 -4.64 17.43
C PRO A 96 11.13 -6.14 17.41
N ARG A 97 12.19 -6.91 17.18
CA ARG A 97 12.18 -8.37 17.35
C ARG A 97 11.94 -8.66 18.83
N GLU A 98 10.72 -9.06 19.19
CA GLU A 98 10.27 -9.20 20.59
C GLU A 98 10.81 -10.45 21.32
N ASP A 99 11.51 -11.35 20.63
CA ASP A 99 12.18 -12.50 21.25
C ASP A 99 13.50 -12.14 21.97
N CYS A 100 13.60 -10.92 22.49
CA CYS A 100 14.67 -10.58 23.41
C CYS A 100 14.20 -10.78 24.85
N PRO A 101 14.78 -11.73 25.60
CA PRO A 101 14.44 -11.88 27.02
C PRO A 101 14.71 -10.57 27.75
N PRO A 102 13.87 -10.20 28.75
CA PRO A 102 14.10 -9.00 29.54
C PRO A 102 15.48 -9.04 30.18
N LEU A 103 16.18 -7.91 30.19
CA LEU A 103 17.47 -7.80 30.86
C LEU A 103 17.23 -8.01 32.36
N GLY A 104 17.64 -9.17 32.89
CA GLY A 104 17.59 -9.45 34.31
C GLY A 104 18.44 -8.47 35.14
N PRO A 105 18.35 -8.53 36.48
CA PRO A 105 19.16 -7.68 37.36
C PRO A 105 20.66 -7.87 37.08
N ARG A 106 21.44 -6.82 37.34
CA ARG A 106 22.90 -6.85 37.13
C ARG A 106 23.52 -8.00 37.93
N PRO A 107 24.21 -8.98 37.28
CA PRO A 107 24.76 -10.14 37.98
C PRO A 107 25.84 -9.78 39.01
N HIS A 108 26.78 -8.90 38.65
CA HIS A 108 27.80 -8.36 39.55
C HIS A 108 28.40 -7.05 39.03
N THR A 109 29.19 -6.36 39.87
CA THR A 109 29.76 -5.01 39.66
C THR A 109 30.75 -4.90 38.47
N GLY A 110 31.04 -6.00 37.77
CA GLY A 110 31.91 -6.03 36.58
C GLY A 110 31.19 -6.19 35.24
N CYS A 111 29.89 -6.51 35.25
CA CYS A 111 29.16 -6.77 34.02
C CYS A 111 28.85 -5.47 33.26
N SER A 112 29.00 -5.50 31.94
CA SER A 112 28.55 -4.46 31.01
C SER A 112 27.46 -4.99 30.07
N VAL A 113 26.62 -4.10 29.54
CA VAL A 113 25.58 -4.50 28.59
C VAL A 113 26.19 -4.52 27.19
N VAL A 114 26.08 -5.65 26.51
CA VAL A 114 26.45 -5.79 25.10
C VAL A 114 25.21 -6.12 24.27
N ILE A 115 25.24 -5.75 23.00
CA ILE A 115 24.21 -6.13 22.03
C ILE A 115 24.75 -7.35 21.29
N ASP A 116 24.08 -8.49 21.45
CA ASP A 116 24.45 -9.76 20.85
C ASP A 116 23.22 -10.39 20.19
N ASP A 117 23.31 -10.63 18.88
CA ASP A 117 22.20 -11.08 18.01
C ASP A 117 20.92 -10.26 18.26
N CYS A 118 21.05 -8.94 18.13
CA CYS A 118 20.03 -7.93 18.42
C CYS A 118 19.64 -7.73 19.90
N CYS A 119 19.76 -8.76 20.74
CA CYS A 119 19.32 -8.68 22.11
C CYS A 119 20.38 -8.10 23.04
N ARG A 120 19.94 -7.31 24.01
CA ARG A 120 20.82 -6.85 25.08
C ARG A 120 21.12 -8.04 26.01
N LYS A 121 22.39 -8.31 26.27
CA LYS A 121 22.87 -9.34 27.19
C LYS A 121 23.90 -8.76 28.14
N TRP A 122 24.05 -9.39 29.31
CA TRP A 122 25.15 -9.07 30.22
C TRP A 122 26.42 -9.75 29.72
N ASN A 123 27.45 -8.96 29.45
CA ASN A 123 28.81 -9.42 29.25
C ASN A 123 29.55 -9.30 30.58
N CYS A 124 29.77 -10.46 31.18
CA CYS A 124 30.58 -10.72 32.34
C CYS A 124 31.47 -11.91 31.96
#